data_AF-A0A930A991-F1
#
_entry.id   AF-A0A930A991-F1
#
_cell.length_a   1.000
_cell.length_b   1.000
_cell.length_c   1.000
_cell.angle_alpha   90.00
_cell.angle_beta   90.00
_cell.angle_gamma   90.00
#
_symmetry.space_group_name_H-M   'P 1'
#
loop_
_entity.id
_entity.type
_entity.pdbx_description
1 polymer ?
#
loop_
_entity_poly.entity_id
_entity_poly.type
_entity_poly.pdbx_seq_one_letter_code
_entity_poly.pdbx_strand_id
1 'polypeptide(L)'
;MAKVQFNDVSFSYGDKKIIQNLSLEVNDGEIMGVIGPSGCGKTTLIRLLCGFIKPETGSIFIGETCVFDAKKRINIPPERRN
;
A
#
# COMPACT_ATOMS: atom_id res chain seq x y z
N MET A 1 -17.43 -4.74 -2.61
CA MET A 1 -16.45 -3.72 -2.19
C MET A 1 -15.68 -4.33 -1.01
N ALA A 2 -14.45 -3.92 -0.74
CA ALA A 2 -13.63 -4.55 0.31
C ALA A 2 -12.81 -3.52 1.08
N LYS A 3 -12.66 -3.75 2.39
CA LYS A 3 -11.77 -3.00 3.29
C LYS A 3 -10.33 -3.00 2.75
N VAL A 4 -9.62 -1.88 2.85
CA VAL A 4 -8.18 -1.80 2.53
C VAL A 4 -7.39 -1.44 3.77
N GLN A 5 -6.27 -2.14 4.02
CA GLN A 5 -5.40 -1.84 5.14
C GLN A 5 -3.93 -1.83 4.73
N PHE A 6 -3.20 -0.84 5.22
CA PHE A 6 -1.74 -0.80 5.24
C PHE A 6 -1.28 -0.88 6.69
N ASN A 7 -0.29 -1.70 6.98
CA ASN A 7 0.35 -1.75 8.30
C ASN A 7 1.86 -1.55 8.15
N ASP A 8 2.38 -0.47 8.72
CA ASP A 8 3.79 -0.11 8.80
C ASP A 8 4.54 -0.16 7.45
N VAL A 9 3.85 0.29 6.40
CA VAL A 9 4.35 0.23 5.03
C VAL A 9 5.37 1.33 4.81
N SER A 10 6.55 0.93 4.32
CA SER A 10 7.60 1.85 3.89
C SER A 10 8.07 1.57 2.47
N PHE A 11 8.49 2.63 1.78
CA PHE A 11 9.01 2.53 0.41
C PHE A 11 9.96 3.68 0.08
N SER A 12 11.02 3.38 -0.68
CA SER A 12 12.02 4.34 -1.18
C SER A 12 12.22 4.21 -2.69
N TYR A 13 12.53 5.32 -3.36
CA TYR A 13 13.13 5.30 -4.70
C TYR A 13 14.63 5.59 -4.57
N GLY A 14 15.47 4.57 -4.75
CA GLY A 14 16.89 4.66 -4.39
C GLY A 14 17.03 5.02 -2.91
N ASP A 15 17.85 6.03 -2.61
CA ASP A 15 18.07 6.49 -1.24
C ASP A 15 16.96 7.42 -0.71
N LYS A 16 16.01 7.83 -1.57
CA LYS A 16 14.95 8.76 -1.18
C LYS A 16 13.76 8.01 -0.62
N LYS A 17 13.56 8.14 0.69
CA LYS A 17 12.40 7.61 1.40
C LYS A 17 11.12 8.38 1.05
N ILE A 18 10.12 7.71 0.48
CA ILE A 18 8.87 8.33 0.02
C ILE A 18 7.72 8.07 0.98
N ILE A 19 7.60 6.83 1.47
CA ILE A 19 6.63 6.43 2.48
C ILE A 19 7.38 5.84 3.67
N GLN A 20 7.04 6.29 4.87
CA GLN A 20 7.68 5.91 6.14
C GLN A 20 6.63 5.43 7.13
N ASN A 21 6.68 4.14 7.47
CA ASN A 21 5.85 3.48 8.48
C ASN A 21 4.37 3.90 8.40
N LEU A 22 3.81 3.89 7.19
CA LEU A 22 2.44 4.29 6.96
C LEU A 22 1.50 3.14 7.36
N SER A 23 0.60 3.44 8.29
CA SER A 23 -0.53 2.61 8.64
C SER A 23 -1.81 3.39 8.34
N LEU A 24 -2.70 2.79 7.55
CA LEU A 24 -3.98 3.38 7.17
C LEU A 24 -5.03 2.30 6.96
N GLU A 25 -6.29 2.68 7.17
CA GLU A 25 -7.44 1.83 6.97
C GLU A 25 -8.50 2.59 6.18
N VAL A 26 -9.07 1.93 5.18
CA VAL A 26 -10.23 2.41 4.41
C VAL A 26 -11.30 1.35 4.53
N ASN A 27 -12.46 1.73 5.06
CA ASN A 27 -13.56 0.81 5.27
C ASN A 27 -14.25 0.46 3.96
N ASP A 28 -15.00 -0.64 4.00
CA ASP A 28 -15.82 -1.02 2.86
C ASP A 28 -16.86 0.07 2.54
N GLY A 29 -16.94 0.47 1.28
CA GLY A 29 -17.81 1.57 0.82
C GLY A 29 -17.33 2.99 1.17
N GLU A 30 -16.21 3.15 1.87
CA GLU A 30 -15.66 4.46 2.21
C GLU A 30 -14.98 5.12 1.00
N ILE A 31 -15.21 6.42 0.83
CA ILE A 31 -14.50 7.25 -0.15
C ILE A 31 -13.41 8.03 0.59
N MET A 32 -12.16 7.57 0.49
CA MET A 32 -11.00 8.28 1.03
C MET A 32 -10.33 9.16 -0.03
N GLY A 33 -10.16 10.45 0.27
CA GLY A 33 -9.36 11.37 -0.54
C GLY A 33 -7.90 11.43 -0.07
N VAL A 34 -6.95 11.24 -0.99
CA VAL A 34 -5.51 11.41 -0.70
C VAL A 34 -5.03 12.77 -1.23
N ILE A 35 -4.73 13.71 -0.34
CA ILE A 35 -4.33 15.09 -0.67
C ILE A 35 -2.91 15.42 -0.21
N GLY A 36 -2.30 16.43 -0.82
CA GLY A 36 -0.97 16.95 -0.45
C GLY A 36 -0.18 17.51 -1.64
N PRO A 37 0.98 18.17 -1.41
CA PRO A 37 1.80 18.77 -2.45
C PRO A 37 2.30 17.78 -3.51
N SER A 38 2.73 18.28 -4.67
CA SER A 38 3.40 17.42 -5.67
C SER A 38 4.65 16.76 -5.07
N GLY A 39 4.86 15.48 -5.39
CA GLY A 39 6.01 14.72 -4.88
C GLY A 39 5.89 14.16 -3.45
N CYS A 40 4.78 14.39 -2.74
CA CYS A 40 4.60 13.90 -1.36
C CYS A 40 4.27 12.39 -1.25
N GLY A 41 4.23 11.64 -2.37
CA GLY A 41 4.05 10.19 -2.34
C GLY A 41 2.64 9.66 -2.64
N LYS A 42 1.67 10.50 -3.03
CA LYS A 42 0.28 10.06 -3.35
C LYS A 42 0.22 8.98 -4.43
N THR A 43 0.85 9.21 -5.58
CA THR A 43 0.90 8.22 -6.66
C THR A 43 1.65 6.96 -6.24
N THR A 44 2.67 7.10 -5.39
CA THR A 44 3.40 5.97 -4.81
C THR A 44 2.46 5.12 -3.93
N LEU A 45 1.64 5.74 -3.09
CA LEU A 45 0.67 5.05 -2.25
C LEU A 45 -0.31 4.21 -3.09
N ILE A 46 -0.88 4.80 -4.13
CA ILE A 46 -1.81 4.08 -5.03
C ILE A 46 -1.10 2.95 -5.78
N ARG A 47 0.13 3.16 -6.25
CA ARG A 47 0.92 2.11 -6.93
C ARG A 47 1.27 0.94 -6.00
N LEU A 48 1.53 1.20 -4.71
CA LEU A 48 1.75 0.15 -3.70
C LEU A 48 0.47 -0.66 -3.47
N LEU A 49 -0.69 0.03 -3.34
CA LEU A 49 -1.99 -0.63 -3.20
C LEU A 49 -2.28 -1.59 -4.36
N CYS A 50 -2.11 -1.11 -5.59
CA CYS A 50 -2.36 -1.89 -6.81
C CYS A 50 -1.29 -2.96 -7.07
N GLY A 51 -0.16 -2.93 -6.37
CA GLY A 51 0.93 -3.91 -6.53
C GLY A 51 1.88 -3.64 -7.69
N PHE A 52 1.83 -2.45 -8.30
CA PHE A 52 2.75 -2.06 -9.38
C PHE A 52 4.18 -1.81 -8.89
N ILE A 53 4.32 -1.51 -7.59
CA ILE A 53 5.61 -1.41 -6.90
C ILE A 53 5.52 -2.16 -5.58
N LYS A 54 6.65 -2.73 -5.15
CA LYS A 54 6.74 -3.57 -3.96
C LYS A 54 7.21 -2.74 -2.75
N PRO A 55 6.49 -2.74 -1.62
CA PRO A 55 7.00 -2.13 -0.39
C PRO A 55 8.28 -2.80 0.13
N GLU A 56 9.04 -2.07 0.94
CA GLU A 56 10.23 -2.60 1.64
C GLU A 56 9.83 -3.31 2.93
N THR A 57 8.85 -2.75 3.65
CA THR A 57 8.38 -3.22 4.95
C THR A 57 6.86 -3.22 5.01
N GLY A 58 6.34 -3.83 6.08
CA GLY A 58 4.92 -3.81 6.39
C GLY A 58 4.11 -4.83 5.60
N SER A 59 2.80 -4.60 5.58
CA SER A 59 1.82 -5.47 4.92
C SER A 59 0.66 -4.67 4.33
N ILE A 60 0.05 -5.19 3.27
CA ILE A 60 -1.14 -4.61 2.63
C ILE A 60 -2.21 -5.71 2.52
N PHE A 61 -3.44 -5.34 2.89
CA PHE A 61 -4.62 -6.21 2.83
C PHE A 61 -5.71 -5.57 1.96
N ILE A 62 -6.43 -6.43 1.22
CA ILE A 62 -7.66 -6.10 0.50
C ILE A 62 -8.70 -7.14 0.95
N GLY A 63 -9.72 -6.71 1.67
CA GLY A 63 -10.61 -7.57 2.43
C GLY A 63 -9.82 -8.39 3.45
N GLU A 64 -10.05 -9.70 3.47
CA GLU A 64 -9.30 -10.65 4.32
C GLU A 64 -7.99 -11.13 3.67
N THR A 65 -7.76 -10.77 2.40
CA THR A 65 -6.62 -11.24 1.63
C THR A 65 -5.40 -10.38 1.88
N CYS A 66 -4.33 -11.00 2.39
CA CYS A 66 -3.01 -10.38 2.46
C CYS A 66 -2.38 -10.38 1.05
N VAL A 67 -2.33 -9.22 0.40
CA VAL A 67 -1.76 -9.09 -0.94
C VAL A 67 -0.25 -8.82 -0.93
N PHE A 68 0.28 -8.36 0.20
CA PHE A 68 1.70 -8.18 0.43
C PHE A 68 2.03 -8.29 1.93
N ASP A 69 3.13 -8.97 2.25
CA ASP A 69 3.71 -8.97 3.60
C ASP A 69 5.22 -9.25 3.50
N ALA A 70 6.02 -8.30 3.98
CA ALA A 70 7.48 -8.40 3.92
C ALA A 70 8.03 -9.55 4.77
N LYS A 71 7.45 -9.81 5.95
CA LYS A 71 7.91 -10.84 6.89
C LYS A 71 7.49 -12.24 6.44
N LYS A 72 6.24 -12.38 5.98
CA LYS A 72 5.68 -13.64 5.47
C LYS A 72 6.09 -13.93 4.03
N ARG A 73 6.82 -13.02 3.37
CA ARG A 73 7.27 -13.12 1.98
C ARG A 73 6.11 -13.29 0.99
N ILE A 74 5.00 -12.61 1.25
CA ILE A 74 3.83 -12.59 0.38
C ILE A 74 3.97 -11.42 -0.60
N ASN A 75 3.77 -11.69 -1.89
CA ASN A 75 3.71 -10.66 -2.93
C ASN A 75 2.79 -11.13 -4.06
N ILE A 76 1.50 -10.82 -3.94
CA ILE A 76 0.51 -11.12 -4.98
C ILE A 76 0.65 -10.10 -6.10
N PRO A 77 0.81 -10.53 -7.37
CA PRO A 77 0.93 -9.60 -8.49
C PRO A 77 -0.41 -8.90 -8.78
N PRO A 78 -0.40 -7.70 -9.40
CA PRO A 78 -1.59 -6.88 -9.62
C PRO A 78 -2.79 -7.63 -10.22
N GLU A 79 -2.55 -8.47 -11.21
CA GLU A 79 -3.58 -9.24 -11.93
C GLU A 79 -4.28 -10.32 -11.09
N ARG A 80 -3.80 -10.59 -9.87
CA ARG A 80 -4.35 -11.58 -8.92
C ARG A 80 -4.82 -10.98 -7.60
N ARG A 81 -4.99 -9.65 -7.51
CA ARG A 81 -5.44 -8.94 -6.29
C ARG A 81 -6.95 -8.73 -6.20
N ASN A 82 -7.74 -9.38 -7.06
CA ASN A 82 -9.21 -9.33 -7.06
C ASN A 82 -9.82 -10.37 -6.12
#